data_AF-A0A1S4BGV2-F1
#
_entry.id   AF-A0A1S4BGV2-F1
#
_cell.length_a   1.000
_cell.length_b   1.000
_cell.length_c   1.000
_cell.angle_alpha   90.00
_cell.angle_beta   90.00
_cell.angle_gamma   90.00
#
_symmetry.space_group_name_H-M   'P 1'
#
loop_
_entity.id
_entity.type
_entity.pdbx_description
1 polymer ?
#
loop_
_entity_poly.entity_id
_entity_poly.type
_entity_poly.pdbx_seq_one_letter_code
_entity_poly.pdbx_strand_id
1 'polypeptide(L)'
;MDDSTFSSSSSTTNTERPLANFHSSVWGDYFLSYTPQLTEISSQEKVEFEELKEKARQMLVETPDNSTQKLELIDIIQRLGVAYHFENEIQTSIKNIFDASQQSKNEDDNLCVVALRFRLTRQQRHYMSS
;
A
#
# COMPACT_ATOMS: atom_id res chain seq x y z
N MET A 1 46.97 14.90 -69.11
CA MET A 1 46.77 13.98 -67.97
C MET A 1 46.88 14.81 -66.72
N ASP A 2 45.83 15.60 -66.57
CA ASP A 2 45.30 16.19 -65.35
C ASP A 2 44.78 15.06 -64.46
N ASP A 3 45.25 14.98 -63.23
CA ASP A 3 44.57 14.17 -62.22
C ASP A 3 44.28 15.07 -61.01
N SER A 4 43.06 15.61 -61.04
CA SER A 4 42.54 16.51 -60.02
C SER A 4 42.13 15.68 -58.81
N THR A 5 42.89 15.79 -57.72
CA THR A 5 42.54 15.15 -56.45
C THR A 5 41.28 15.81 -55.88
N PHE A 6 40.17 15.08 -55.90
CA PHE A 6 38.89 15.49 -55.32
C PHE A 6 38.94 15.38 -53.78
N SER A 7 39.03 16.52 -53.08
CA SER A 7 38.86 16.55 -51.63
C SER A 7 37.38 16.37 -51.28
N SER A 8 37.00 15.15 -50.93
CA SER A 8 35.72 14.86 -50.28
C SER A 8 35.75 15.40 -48.86
N SER A 9 34.98 16.46 -48.59
CA SER A 9 34.74 16.96 -47.24
C SER A 9 33.90 15.94 -46.48
N SER A 10 34.55 15.10 -45.68
CA SER A 10 33.85 14.32 -44.65
C SER A 10 33.34 15.29 -43.59
N SER A 11 32.05 15.64 -43.68
CA SER A 11 31.33 16.27 -42.58
C SER A 11 31.25 15.27 -41.44
N THR A 12 32.25 15.28 -40.56
CA THR A 12 32.21 14.60 -39.27
C THR A 12 31.11 15.26 -38.45
N THR A 13 29.90 14.70 -38.49
CA THR A 13 28.92 14.98 -37.44
C THR A 13 29.48 14.37 -36.16
N ASN A 14 30.20 15.20 -35.39
CA ASN A 14 30.60 14.90 -34.03
C ASN A 14 29.31 14.77 -33.19
N THR A 15 28.70 13.59 -33.25
CA THR A 15 27.66 13.16 -32.30
C THR A 15 28.34 12.79 -30.99
N GLU A 16 28.88 13.80 -30.32
CA GLU A 16 29.35 13.66 -28.95
C GLU A 16 28.13 13.43 -28.05
N ARG A 17 28.16 12.36 -27.25
CA ARG A 17 27.09 12.06 -26.30
C ARG A 17 27.00 13.21 -25.28
N PRO A 18 25.82 13.81 -25.06
CA PRO A 18 25.65 14.86 -24.05
C PRO A 18 26.14 14.40 -22.67
N LEU A 19 26.79 15.30 -21.94
CA LEU A 19 27.25 15.05 -20.57
C LEU A 19 26.05 14.84 -19.64
N ALA A 20 26.11 13.77 -18.84
CA ALA A 20 25.14 13.51 -17.81
C ALA A 20 25.40 14.40 -16.58
N ASN A 21 24.37 15.08 -16.09
CA ASN A 21 24.41 15.94 -14.90
C ASN A 21 23.49 15.43 -13.77
N PHE A 22 23.30 14.10 -13.70
CA PHE A 22 22.48 13.48 -12.66
C PHE A 22 23.20 13.50 -11.31
N HIS A 23 22.43 13.75 -10.25
CA HIS A 23 22.94 13.64 -8.89
C HIS A 23 23.27 12.18 -8.56
N SER A 24 24.31 11.96 -7.75
CA SER A 24 24.67 10.62 -7.29
C SER A 24 23.55 9.98 -6.45
N SER A 25 23.57 8.66 -6.33
CA SER A 25 22.66 7.97 -5.41
C SER A 25 22.85 8.49 -3.98
N VAL A 26 21.73 8.83 -3.32
CA VAL A 26 21.73 9.23 -1.89
C VAL A 26 22.21 8.08 -1.00
N TRP A 27 22.04 6.84 -1.47
CA TRP A 27 22.27 5.64 -0.67
C TRP A 27 23.62 4.98 -0.94
N GLY A 28 24.29 5.28 -2.06
CA GLY A 28 25.51 4.60 -2.47
C GLY A 28 25.38 3.07 -2.34
N ASP A 29 26.32 2.47 -1.62
CA ASP A 29 26.35 1.03 -1.36
C ASP A 29 25.72 0.62 -0.02
N TYR A 30 25.07 1.56 0.69
CA TYR A 30 24.57 1.34 2.06
C TYR A 30 23.70 0.09 2.22
N PHE A 31 22.85 -0.20 1.23
CA PHE A 31 21.97 -1.38 1.24
C PHE A 31 22.62 -2.64 0.66
N LEU A 32 23.85 -2.57 0.12
CA LEU A 32 24.54 -3.74 -0.46
C LEU A 32 25.13 -4.65 0.64
N SER A 33 25.45 -4.11 1.82
CA SER A 33 25.91 -4.89 2.96
C SER A 33 24.74 -5.24 3.89
N TYR A 34 24.07 -6.36 3.60
CA TYR A 34 23.03 -6.90 4.48
C TYR A 34 23.61 -7.90 5.48
N THR A 35 23.44 -7.65 6.78
CA THR A 35 23.80 -8.58 7.87
C THR A 35 22.54 -9.12 8.55
N PRO A 36 22.17 -10.40 8.31
CA PRO A 36 20.91 -10.98 8.79
C PRO A 36 20.71 -10.94 10.32
N GLN A 37 21.81 -11.01 11.10
CA GLN A 37 21.74 -11.03 12.57
C GLN A 37 21.09 -9.78 13.19
N LEU A 38 21.06 -8.63 12.51
CA LEU A 38 20.41 -7.41 13.02
C LEU A 38 18.88 -7.40 12.85
N THR A 39 18.34 -8.38 12.11
CA THR A 39 16.92 -8.46 11.74
C THR A 39 16.23 -9.72 12.26
N GLU A 40 16.97 -10.63 12.93
CA GLU A 40 16.36 -11.79 13.57
C GLU A 40 15.56 -11.35 14.79
N ILE A 41 14.24 -11.44 14.66
CA ILE A 41 13.30 -11.27 15.76
C ILE A 41 13.58 -12.35 16.80
N SER A 42 13.74 -11.95 18.06
CA SER A 42 13.94 -12.90 19.16
C SER A 42 12.74 -13.83 19.32
N SER A 43 12.96 -14.99 19.94
CA SER A 43 11.86 -15.92 20.26
C SER A 43 10.77 -15.24 21.11
N GLN A 44 11.16 -14.33 22.00
CA GLN A 44 10.25 -13.57 22.85
C GLN A 44 9.40 -12.60 22.03
N GLU A 45 10.00 -11.78 21.17
CA GLU A 45 9.27 -10.85 20.31
C GLU A 45 8.29 -11.56 19.37
N LYS A 46 8.65 -12.77 18.90
CA LYS A 46 7.75 -13.59 18.08
C LYS A 46 6.51 -14.05 18.86
N VAL A 47 6.67 -14.41 20.13
CA VAL A 47 5.54 -14.78 21.01
C VAL A 47 4.63 -13.57 21.24
N GLU A 48 5.22 -12.42 21.59
CA GLU A 48 4.47 -11.18 21.80
C GLU A 48 3.71 -10.74 20.53
N PHE A 49 4.33 -10.89 19.37
CA PHE A 49 3.69 -10.64 18.08
C PHE A 49 2.45 -11.53 17.87
N GLU A 50 2.54 -12.84 18.09
CA GLU A 50 1.39 -13.73 17.92
C GLU A 50 0.27 -13.44 18.93
N GLU A 51 0.61 -13.09 20.18
CA GLU A 51 -0.37 -12.69 21.19
C GLU A 51 -1.11 -11.39 20.80
N LEU A 52 -0.38 -10.38 20.33
CA LEU A 52 -0.96 -9.12 19.89
C LEU A 52 -1.83 -9.31 18.63
N LYS A 53 -1.37 -10.16 17.71
CA LYS A 53 -2.14 -10.54 16.52
C LYS A 53 -3.44 -11.25 16.88
N GLU A 54 -3.44 -12.16 17.86
CA GLU A 54 -4.66 -12.79 18.35
C GLU A 54 -5.60 -11.78 19.02
N LYS A 55 -5.08 -10.90 19.88
CA LYS A 55 -5.88 -9.84 20.51
C LYS A 55 -6.55 -8.93 19.47
N ALA A 56 -5.81 -8.52 18.44
CA ALA A 56 -6.36 -7.70 17.34
C ALA A 56 -7.44 -8.44 16.55
N ARG A 57 -7.26 -9.74 16.28
CA ARG A 57 -8.28 -10.59 15.65
C ARG A 57 -9.53 -10.71 16.52
N GLN A 58 -9.38 -10.92 17.82
CA GLN A 58 -10.52 -10.99 18.75
C GLN A 58 -11.30 -9.67 18.75
N MET A 59 -10.61 -8.53 18.83
CA MET A 59 -11.26 -7.22 18.70
C MET A 59 -12.04 -7.09 17.39
N LEU A 60 -11.48 -7.57 16.28
CA LEU A 60 -12.16 -7.58 14.98
C LEU A 60 -13.40 -8.49 14.99
N VAL A 61 -13.36 -9.67 15.60
CA VAL A 61 -14.49 -10.62 15.61
C VAL A 61 -15.59 -10.20 16.57
N GLU A 62 -15.23 -9.72 17.77
CA GLU A 62 -16.17 -9.40 18.85
C GLU A 62 -16.87 -8.05 18.62
N THR A 63 -16.22 -7.11 17.94
CA THR A 63 -16.87 -5.84 17.60
C THR A 63 -18.05 -6.11 16.66
N PRO A 64 -19.25 -5.55 16.89
CA PRO A 64 -20.38 -5.76 15.99
C PRO A 64 -20.17 -5.12 14.61
N ASP A 65 -20.51 -5.81 13.53
CA ASP A 65 -20.35 -5.30 12.15
C ASP A 65 -21.20 -4.06 11.86
N ASN A 66 -22.34 -3.90 12.53
CA ASN A 66 -23.19 -2.71 12.40
C ASN A 66 -22.70 -1.49 13.20
N SER A 67 -21.59 -1.60 13.92
CA SER A 67 -21.04 -0.51 14.74
C SER A 67 -20.07 0.39 13.94
N THR A 68 -20.07 1.68 14.24
CA THR A 68 -19.05 2.62 13.75
C THR A 68 -17.65 2.20 14.20
N GLN A 69 -17.53 1.61 15.39
CA GLN A 69 -16.28 1.12 15.97
C GLN A 69 -15.61 0.06 15.08
N LYS A 70 -16.39 -0.81 14.42
CA LYS A 70 -15.85 -1.78 13.46
C LYS A 70 -15.16 -1.08 12.28
N LEU A 71 -15.80 -0.06 11.71
CA LEU A 71 -15.25 0.70 10.58
C LEU A 71 -13.95 1.40 10.97
N GLU A 72 -13.91 2.02 12.15
CA GLU A 72 -12.71 2.67 12.68
C GLU A 72 -11.58 1.67 12.93
N LEU A 73 -11.89 0.52 13.54
CA LEU A 73 -10.92 -0.54 13.79
C LEU A 73 -10.29 -1.05 12.49
N ILE A 74 -11.12 -1.31 11.47
CA ILE A 74 -10.64 -1.72 10.14
C ILE A 74 -9.73 -0.64 9.54
N ASP A 75 -10.11 0.64 9.64
CA ASP A 75 -9.31 1.74 9.10
C ASP A 75 -7.95 1.85 9.78
N ILE A 76 -7.91 1.74 11.11
CA ILE A 76 -6.67 1.76 11.88
C ILE A 76 -5.76 0.61 11.45
N ILE A 77 -6.28 -0.61 11.36
CA ILE A 77 -5.51 -1.80 10.96
C ILE A 77 -4.94 -1.65 9.54
N GLN A 78 -5.71 -1.10 8.60
CA GLN A 78 -5.25 -0.81 7.24
C GLN A 78 -4.15 0.26 7.21
N ARG A 79 -4.32 1.36 7.96
CA ARG A 79 -3.34 2.47 8.03
C ARG A 79 -2.04 2.08 8.73
N LEU A 80 -2.09 1.13 9.66
CA LEU A 80 -0.91 0.55 10.31
C LEU A 80 -0.12 -0.39 9.38
N GLY A 81 -0.67 -0.76 8.22
CA GLY A 81 0.00 -1.66 7.28
C GLY A 81 0.02 -3.13 7.70
N VAL A 82 -0.80 -3.51 8.70
CA VAL A 82 -0.86 -4.89 9.24
C VAL A 82 -2.12 -5.64 8.83
N ALA A 83 -2.94 -5.06 7.94
CA ALA A 83 -4.19 -5.66 7.47
C ALA A 83 -4.03 -7.03 6.79
N TYR A 84 -2.86 -7.32 6.21
CA TYR A 84 -2.57 -8.60 5.57
C TYR A 84 -2.63 -9.80 6.54
N HIS A 85 -2.61 -9.56 7.85
CA HIS A 85 -2.83 -10.61 8.85
C HIS A 85 -4.31 -10.95 9.11
N PHE A 86 -5.23 -10.11 8.62
CA PHE A 86 -6.66 -10.15 8.96
C PHE A 86 -7.56 -10.05 7.72
N GLU A 87 -7.06 -10.46 6.54
CA GLU A 87 -7.75 -10.27 5.26
C GLU A 87 -9.17 -10.86 5.28
N ASN A 88 -9.33 -12.06 5.85
CA ASN A 88 -10.61 -12.76 5.92
C ASN A 88 -11.61 -12.05 6.85
N GLU A 89 -11.16 -11.65 8.04
CA GLU A 89 -11.96 -10.95 9.05
C GLU A 89 -12.43 -9.60 8.51
N ILE A 90 -11.53 -8.85 7.86
CA ILE A 90 -11.83 -7.55 7.25
C ILE A 90 -12.81 -7.72 6.09
N GLN A 91 -12.57 -8.66 5.18
CA GLN A 91 -13.45 -8.91 4.04
C GLN A 91 -14.86 -9.30 4.48
N THR A 92 -14.96 -10.20 5.48
CA THR A 92 -16.24 -10.63 6.03
C THR A 92 -16.98 -9.46 6.68
N SER A 93 -16.29 -8.66 7.49
CA SER A 93 -16.88 -7.51 8.16
C SER A 93 -17.39 -6.47 7.14
N ILE A 94 -16.58 -6.13 6.12
CA ILE A 94 -16.96 -5.16 5.08
C ILE A 94 -18.18 -5.65 4.28
N LYS A 95 -18.26 -6.95 3.99
CA LYS A 95 -19.43 -7.53 3.33
C LYS A 95 -20.68 -7.39 4.22
N ASN A 96 -20.59 -7.75 5.49
CA ASN A 96 -21.71 -7.65 6.43
C ASN A 96 -22.17 -6.19 6.61
N ILE A 97 -21.23 -5.25 6.70
CA ILE A 97 -21.49 -3.80 6.73
C ILE A 97 -22.25 -3.37 5.48
N PHE A 98 -21.80 -3.82 4.30
CA PHE A 98 -22.45 -3.50 3.03
C PHE A 98 -23.88 -4.04 2.98
N ASP A 99 -24.07 -5.33 3.29
CA ASP A 99 -25.38 -5.98 3.25
C ASP A 99 -26.36 -5.33 4.23
N ALA A 100 -25.90 -4.96 5.44
CA ALA A 100 -26.70 -4.24 6.43
C ALA A 100 -27.11 -2.84 5.92
N SER A 101 -26.20 -2.13 5.25
CA SER A 101 -26.50 -0.80 4.69
C SER A 101 -27.54 -0.82 3.57
N GLN A 102 -27.64 -1.92 2.81
CA GLN A 102 -28.68 -2.09 1.78
C GLN A 102 -30.05 -2.37 2.39
N GLN A 103 -30.09 -3.03 3.56
CA GLN A 103 -31.33 -3.38 4.25
C GLN A 103 -31.87 -2.24 5.11
N SER A 104 -30.99 -1.44 5.71
CA SER A 104 -31.39 -0.27 6.49
C SER A 104 -31.56 0.95 5.60
N LYS A 105 -32.78 1.50 5.50
CA LYS A 105 -33.00 2.89 5.05
C LYS A 105 -32.54 3.92 6.09
N ASN A 106 -31.66 3.53 7.00
CA ASN A 106 -31.17 4.42 8.04
C ASN A 106 -30.11 5.30 7.38
N GLU A 107 -30.50 6.54 7.14
CA GLU A 107 -29.61 7.66 6.91
C GLU A 107 -28.77 7.82 8.17
N ASP A 108 -27.59 7.19 8.18
CA ASP A 108 -26.58 7.47 9.18
C ASP A 108 -26.07 8.89 8.86
N ASP A 109 -26.68 9.92 9.47
CA ASP A 109 -26.43 11.34 9.17
C ASP A 109 -24.98 11.80 9.44
N ASN A 110 -24.17 10.93 10.03
CA ASN A 110 -22.77 11.23 10.28
C ASN A 110 -21.93 11.06 9.00
N LEU A 111 -21.62 12.19 8.36
CA LEU A 111 -20.78 12.28 7.17
C LEU A 111 -19.44 11.51 7.31
N CYS A 112 -18.82 11.52 8.49
CA CYS A 112 -17.56 10.80 8.72
C CYS A 112 -17.76 9.28 8.55
N VAL A 113 -18.84 8.74 9.14
CA VAL A 113 -19.17 7.31 9.08
C VAL A 113 -19.56 6.90 7.67
N VAL A 114 -20.37 7.71 6.98
CA VAL A 114 -20.76 7.47 5.59
C VAL A 114 -19.54 7.48 4.67
N ALA A 115 -18.67 8.48 4.78
CA ALA A 115 -17.46 8.58 3.98
C ALA A 115 -16.50 7.41 4.25
N LEU A 116 -16.37 7.00 5.51
CA LEU A 116 -15.53 5.87 5.90
C LEU A 116 -16.06 4.56 5.32
N ARG A 117 -17.36 4.28 5.46
CA ARG A 117 -18.03 3.12 4.88
C ARG A 117 -17.84 3.09 3.37
N PHE A 118 -18.16 4.18 2.68
CA PHE A 118 -18.00 4.28 1.21
C PHE A 118 -16.58 3.94 0.77
N ARG A 119 -15.57 4.55 1.41
CA ARG A 119 -14.16 4.31 1.09
C ARG A 119 -13.77 2.85 1.30
N LEU A 120 -14.05 2.28 2.47
CA LEU A 120 -13.64 0.91 2.82
C LEU A 120 -14.30 -0.12 1.89
N THR A 121 -15.58 0.06 1.57
CA THR A 121 -16.31 -0.82 0.66
C THR A 121 -15.77 -0.75 -0.77
N ARG A 122 -15.47 0.44 -1.28
CA ARG A 122 -14.86 0.64 -2.61
C ARG A 122 -13.45 0.07 -2.70
N GLN A 123 -12.64 0.19 -1.65
CA GLN A 123 -11.29 -0.39 -1.59
C GLN A 123 -11.32 -1.92 -1.75
N GLN A 124 -12.38 -2.58 -1.28
CA GLN A 124 -12.60 -4.02 -1.42
C GLN A 124 -13.37 -4.41 -2.69
N ARG A 125 -13.51 -3.50 -3.67
CA ARG A 125 -14.19 -3.71 -4.96
C ARG A 125 -15.69 -4.04 -4.87
N HIS A 126 -16.34 -3.72 -3.76
CA HIS A 126 -17.79 -3.76 -3.68
C HIS A 126 -18.40 -2.52 -4.33
N TYR A 127 -19.50 -2.70 -5.08
CA TYR A 127 -20.21 -1.59 -5.72
C TYR A 127 -21.04 -0.83 -4.68
N MET A 128 -20.68 0.42 -4.43
CA MET A 128 -21.53 1.40 -3.73
C MET A 128 -21.81 2.57 -4.67
N SER A 129 -23.08 2.97 -4.77
CA SER A 129 -23.47 4.19 -5.49
C SER A 129 -22.80 5.40 -4.85
N SER A 130 -22.40 6.35 -5.69
CA SER A 130 -22.07 7.72 -5.27
C SER A 130 -23.29 8.46 -4.79
#